data_AF-A0AAV5ESW8-F1
#
_entry.id   AF-A0AAV5ESW8-F1
#
_cell.length_a   1.000
_cell.length_b   1.000
_cell.length_c   1.000
_cell.angle_alpha   90.00
_cell.angle_beta   90.00
_cell.angle_gamma   90.00
#
_symmetry.space_group_name_H-M   'P 1'
#
loop_
_entity.id
_entity.type
_entity.pdbx_description
1 polymer ?
#
loop_
_entity_poly.entity_id
_entity_poly.type
_entity_poly.pdbx_seq_one_letter_code
_entity_poly.pdbx_strand_id
1 'polypeptide(L)'
;MSHFQEKQFKREVDNLMKVQHKNIVRFLGYCYESSYQYIEYEATHVFAESPKMLLCFEYVSNGSLDKHINGISLYINEIVV
;
A
#
# COMPACT_ATOMS: atom_id res chain seq x y z
N MET A 1 -6.68 -11.04 -8.15
CA MET A 1 -5.43 -10.90 -7.36
C MET A 1 -4.71 -12.24 -7.33
N SER A 2 -3.39 -12.29 -7.42
CA SER A 2 -2.67 -13.58 -7.37
C SER A 2 -2.30 -14.00 -5.93
N HIS A 3 -2.28 -15.31 -5.66
CA HIS A 3 -1.79 -15.86 -4.38
C HIS A 3 -0.36 -15.39 -4.02
N PHE A 4 0.45 -15.08 -5.03
CA PHE A 4 1.80 -14.53 -4.84
C PHE A 4 1.75 -13.14 -4.16
N GLN A 5 0.83 -12.26 -4.55
CA GLN A 5 0.74 -10.91 -3.99
C GLN A 5 0.32 -10.92 -2.52
N GLU A 6 -0.63 -11.77 -2.14
CA GLU A 6 -1.05 -11.95 -0.75
C GLU A 6 0.10 -12.43 0.14
N LYS A 7 0.89 -13.41 -0.36
CA LYS A 7 2.07 -13.90 0.36
C LYS A 7 3.12 -12.81 0.58
N GLN A 8 3.35 -11.93 -0.40
CA GLN A 8 4.29 -10.81 -0.23
C GLN A 8 3.75 -9.78 0.75
N PHE A 9 2.45 -9.44 0.66
CA PHE A 9 1.81 -8.52 1.60
C PHE A 9 1.94 -9.01 3.04
N LYS A 10 1.65 -10.30 3.30
CA LYS A 10 1.81 -10.89 4.62
C LYS A 10 3.24 -10.82 5.13
N ARG A 11 4.23 -11.11 4.28
CA ARG A 11 5.65 -11.01 4.65
C ARG A 11 6.02 -9.59 5.03
N GLU A 12 5.54 -8.60 4.29
CA GLU A 12 5.80 -7.19 4.56
C GLU A 12 5.20 -6.78 5.92
N VAL A 13 3.95 -7.14 6.18
CA VAL A 13 3.31 -6.93 7.49
C VAL A 13 4.11 -7.59 8.61
N ASP A 14 4.47 -8.87 8.47
CA ASP A 14 5.20 -9.63 9.49
C ASP A 14 6.59 -9.01 9.80
N ASN A 15 7.21 -8.35 8.82
CA ASN A 15 8.47 -7.63 8.98
C ASN A 15 8.24 -6.27 9.66
N LEU A 16 7.31 -5.46 9.15
CA LEU A 16 7.02 -4.13 9.66
C LEU A 16 6.55 -4.15 11.12
N MET A 17 5.82 -5.18 11.53
CA MET A 17 5.41 -5.39 12.92
C MET A 17 6.58 -5.56 13.90
N LYS A 18 7.78 -5.92 13.42
CA LYS A 18 8.98 -6.13 14.25
C LYS A 18 9.91 -4.92 14.27
N VAL A 19 9.72 -3.96 13.37
CA VAL A 19 10.64 -2.84 13.20
C VAL A 19 10.18 -1.67 14.07
N GLN A 20 11.03 -1.27 15.02
CA GLN A 20 10.81 -0.09 15.85
C GLN A 20 12.12 0.67 16.04
N HIS A 21 12.28 1.80 15.34
CA HIS A 21 13.48 2.62 15.42
C HIS A 21 13.18 4.09 15.11
N LYS A 22 13.88 5.02 15.76
CA LYS A 22 13.64 6.48 15.65
C LYS A 22 13.83 7.08 14.24
N ASN A 23 14.51 6.37 13.35
CA ASN A 23 14.80 6.82 11.98
C ASN A 23 14.03 6.02 10.92
N ILE A 24 13.07 5.19 11.32
CA ILE A 24 12.20 4.44 10.42
C ILE A 24 10.78 4.92 10.67
N VAL A 25 10.03 5.21 9.61
CA VAL A 25 8.64 5.63 9.72
C VAL A 25 7.85 4.53 10.42
N ARG A 26 7.18 4.88 11.52
CA ARG A 26 6.48 3.89 12.34
C ARG A 26 5.30 3.30 11.58
N PHE A 27 5.28 1.99 11.51
CA PHE A 27 4.13 1.22 11.06
C PHE A 27 3.04 1.23 12.15
N LEU A 28 1.80 1.54 11.76
CA LEU A 28 0.64 1.62 12.65
C LEU A 28 -0.26 0.39 12.54
N GLY A 29 -0.27 -0.28 11.39
CA GLY A 29 -1.09 -1.47 11.15
C GLY A 29 -1.41 -1.66 9.68
N TYR A 30 -2.32 -2.56 9.38
CA TYR A 30 -2.72 -2.90 8.02
C TYR A 30 -4.23 -3.07 7.92
N CYS A 31 -4.74 -2.93 6.69
CA CYS A 31 -6.09 -3.35 6.34
C CYS A 31 -5.99 -4.46 5.29
N TYR A 32 -6.76 -5.52 5.51
CA TYR A 32 -6.97 -6.58 4.53
C TYR A 32 -8.48 -6.83 4.46
N GLU A 33 -9.10 -6.41 3.37
CA GLU A 33 -10.53 -6.54 3.16
C GLU A 33 -10.76 -7.26 1.83
N SER A 34 -11.52 -8.35 1.85
CA SER A 34 -11.97 -9.02 0.63
C SER A 34 -13.43 -8.73 0.38
N SER A 35 -13.74 -8.29 -0.84
CA SER A 35 -15.09 -8.01 -1.31
C SER A 35 -15.36 -8.75 -2.60
N TYR A 36 -16.60 -9.14 -2.86
CA TYR A 36 -16.99 -9.69 -4.16
C TYR A 36 -17.66 -8.59 -4.97
N GLN A 37 -17.22 -8.45 -6.22
CA GLN A 37 -17.78 -7.48 -7.16
C GLN A 37 -18.42 -8.23 -8.31
N TYR A 38 -19.58 -7.74 -8.76
CA TYR A 38 -20.22 -8.23 -9.97
C TYR A 38 -19.60 -7.50 -11.16
N ILE A 39 -18.81 -8.21 -11.96
CA ILE A 39 -18.04 -7.64 -13.07
C ILE A 39 -18.32 -8.39 -14.38
N GLU A 40 -18.12 -7.72 -15.50
CA GLU A 40 -18.13 -8.35 -16.82
C GLU A 40 -16.73 -8.93 -17.14
N TYR A 41 -16.69 -10.20 -17.53
CA TYR A 41 -15.49 -10.91 -17.97
C TYR A 41 -15.87 -11.77 -19.18
N GLU A 42 -15.19 -11.57 -20.32
CA GLU A 42 -15.45 -12.32 -21.56
C GLU A 42 -16.95 -12.33 -21.96
N ALA A 43 -17.59 -11.15 -21.96
CA ALA A 43 -19.02 -10.95 -22.26
C ALA A 43 -20.00 -11.67 -21.31
N THR A 44 -19.52 -12.22 -20.20
CA THR A 44 -20.34 -12.86 -19.15
C THR A 44 -20.15 -12.11 -17.83
N HIS A 45 -21.22 -11.99 -17.05
CA HIS A 45 -21.10 -11.40 -15.71
C HIS A 45 -20.77 -12.46 -14.67
N VAL A 46 -19.77 -12.18 -13.84
CA VAL A 46 -19.29 -13.07 -12.79
C VAL A 46 -19.14 -12.32 -11.47
N PHE A 47 -19.25 -13.04 -10.35
CA PHE A 47 -18.81 -12.53 -9.06
C PHE A 47 -17.31 -12.80 -8.91
N ALA A 48 -16.51 -11.74 -8.93
CA ALA A 48 -15.07 -11.82 -8.76
C ALA A 48 -14.65 -11.29 -7.39
N GLU A 49 -13.70 -11.99 -6.76
CA GLU A 49 -13.07 -11.51 -5.53
C GLU A 49 -12.14 -10.33 -5.85
N SER A 50 -12.30 -9.25 -5.09
CA SER A 50 -11.53 -8.01 -5.17
C SER A 50 -10.98 -7.67 -3.78
N PRO A 51 -9.82 -8.24 -3.40
CA PRO A 51 -9.16 -7.92 -2.16
C PRO A 51 -8.48 -6.54 -2.22
N LYS A 52 -8.61 -5.79 -1.13
CA LYS A 52 -7.93 -4.52 -0.87
C LYS A 52 -6.95 -4.73 0.28
N MET A 53 -5.71 -4.32 0.06
CA MET A 53 -4.60 -4.47 1.01
C MET A 53 -3.95 -3.11 1.20
N LEU A 54 -3.90 -2.62 2.43
CA LEU A 54 -3.32 -1.31 2.76
C LEU A 54 -2.34 -1.46 3.92
N LEU A 55 -1.24 -0.72 3.84
CA LEU A 55 -0.30 -0.53 4.93
C LEU A 55 -0.48 0.87 5.50
N CYS A 56 -0.62 0.97 6.82
CA CYS A 56 -0.84 2.23 7.51
C CYS A 56 0.43 2.62 8.27
N PHE A 57 0.96 3.81 7.96
CA PHE A 57 2.13 4.38 8.62
C PHE A 57 1.78 5.71 9.30
N GLU A 58 2.63 6.16 10.20
CA GLU A 58 2.52 7.52 10.71
C GLU A 58 2.77 8.54 9.60
N TYR A 59 2.11 9.68 9.72
CA TYR A 59 2.29 10.77 8.76
C TYR A 59 3.61 11.50 8.99
N VAL A 60 4.36 11.74 7.91
CA VAL A 60 5.64 12.48 7.92
C VAL A 60 5.45 13.80 7.17
N SER A 61 5.30 14.89 7.92
CA SER A 61 4.89 16.19 7.39
C SER A 61 5.89 16.87 6.46
N ASN A 62 7.18 16.57 6.59
CA ASN A 62 8.22 17.26 5.83
C ASN A 62 8.42 16.68 4.44
N GLY A 63 7.72 15.59 4.10
CA GLY A 63 7.90 14.91 2.82
C GLY A 63 9.21 14.12 2.74
N SER A 64 9.45 13.55 1.57
CA SER A 64 10.52 12.59 1.32
C SER A 64 11.84 13.27 0.95
N LEU A 65 12.95 12.53 1.08
CA LEU A 65 14.28 13.07 0.81
C LEU A 65 14.46 13.46 -0.66
N ASP A 66 13.88 12.73 -1.60
CA ASP A 66 13.93 13.07 -3.03
C ASP A 66 13.35 14.46 -3.31
N LYS A 67 12.28 14.86 -2.60
CA LYS A 67 11.70 16.21 -2.73
C LYS A 67 12.66 17.31 -2.27
N HIS A 68 13.48 17.01 -1.26
CA HIS A 68 14.47 17.95 -0.74
C HIS A 68 15.73 18.01 -1.62
N ILE A 69 16.16 16.87 -2.17
CA ILE A 69 17.34 16.79 -3.04
C ILE A 69 17.04 17.43 -4.41
N ASN A 70 15.85 17.17 -4.96
CA ASN A 70 15.53 17.62 -6.31
C ASN A 70 15.17 19.10 -6.38
N GLY A 71 14.88 19.79 -5.26
CA GLY A 71 14.84 21.25 -5.09
C GLY A 71 13.86 22.08 -5.94
N ILE A 72 13.56 21.70 -7.18
CA ILE A 72 12.91 22.52 -8.21
C ILE A 72 12.35 21.57 -9.29
N SER A 73 11.09 21.16 -9.17
CA SER A 73 10.20 21.05 -10.33
C SER A 73 8.76 21.00 -9.84
N LEU A 74 8.06 22.11 -10.08
CA LEU A 74 6.67 22.34 -9.77
C LEU A 74 5.78 21.30 -10.49
N TYR A 75 4.80 20.77 -9.75
CA TYR A 75 3.73 19.87 -10.21
C TYR A 75 4.29 18.54 -10.79
N ILE A 76 3.99 17.36 -10.24
CA ILE A 76 2.73 16.63 -10.45
C ILE A 76 2.92 15.27 -9.73
N ASN A 77 1.86 14.82 -9.05
CA ASN A 77 1.50 13.46 -8.66
C ASN A 77 2.21 12.71 -7.51
N GLU A 78 1.40 12.61 -6.46
CA GLU A 78 1.09 11.41 -5.69
C GLU A 78 2.09 10.91 -4.64
N ILE A 79 1.53 10.84 -3.44
CA ILE A 79 1.99 10.09 -2.29
C ILE A 79 2.20 8.64 -2.74
N VAL A 80 3.46 8.20 -2.79
CA VAL A 80 3.75 6.77 -2.71
C VAL A 80 4.12 6.49 -1.26
N VAL A 81 3.11 6.03 -0.51
CA VAL A 81 3.29 5.05 0.57
C VAL A 81 3.15 3.68 -0.07
#